data_AF-A0A9R0UAH7-F1
#
_entry.id   AF-A0A9R0UAH7-F1
#
_cell.length_a   1.000
_cell.length_b   1.000
_cell.length_c   1.000
_cell.angle_alpha   90.00
_cell.angle_beta   90.00
_cell.angle_gamma   90.00
#
_symmetry.space_group_name_H-M   'P 1'
#
loop_
_entity.id
_entity.type
_entity.pdbx_description
1 polymer ?
#
loop_
_entity_poly.entity_id
_entity_poly.type
_entity_poly.pdbx_seq_one_letter_code
_entity_poly.pdbx_strand_id
1 'polypeptide(L)'
;MLSAYCLAGCLMEHFAVFSGWPAVGVKEFRTVQTAQGHGSGIVYVVPKTLLTALVVVMLAGAPDAVPDWPLWAGLAALTASWVSFALIQLPIQLHIRKTADQAAIVRLVRTDWIRVAAMVAHFAFAVTAIAGAS
;
A
#
# COMPACT_ATOMS: atom_id res chain seq x y z
N MET A 1 -11.58 10.43 -2.70
CA MET A 1 -12.10 9.06 -2.96
C MET A 1 -11.00 8.04 -3.26
N LEU A 2 -10.11 8.26 -4.24
CA LEU A 2 -9.04 7.30 -4.59
C LEU A 2 -8.03 7.03 -3.45
N SER A 3 -7.65 8.05 -2.67
CA SER A 3 -6.77 7.90 -1.51
C SER A 3 -7.38 6.97 -0.44
N ALA A 4 -8.65 7.17 -0.10
CA ALA A 4 -9.40 6.30 0.82
C ALA A 4 -9.51 4.86 0.30
N TYR A 5 -9.76 4.69 -1.00
CA TYR A 5 -9.80 3.38 -1.64
C TYR A 5 -8.45 2.64 -1.53
N CYS A 6 -7.33 3.33 -1.79
CA CYS A 6 -6.00 2.76 -1.65
C CYS A 6 -5.66 2.43 -0.18
N LEU A 7 -6.09 3.27 0.77
CA LEU A 7 -5.95 2.97 2.20
C LEU A 7 -6.73 1.69 2.55
N ALA A 8 -7.98 1.56 2.09
CA ALA A 8 -8.77 0.35 2.30
C ALA A 8 -8.10 -0.90 1.69
N GLY A 9 -7.55 -0.79 0.47
CA GLY A 9 -6.77 -1.87 -0.14
C GLY A 9 -5.54 -2.28 0.67
N CYS A 10 -4.80 -1.30 1.21
CA CYS A 10 -3.66 -1.54 2.09
C CYS A 10 -4.08 -2.25 3.39
N LEU A 11 -5.18 -1.82 4.01
CA LEU A 11 -5.70 -2.43 5.24
C LEU A 11 -6.24 -3.84 4.99
N MET A 12 -6.89 -4.08 3.85
CA MET A 12 -7.34 -5.40 3.44
C MET A 12 -6.16 -6.36 3.28
N GLU A 13 -5.07 -5.95 2.62
CA GLU A 13 -3.88 -6.79 2.53
C GLU A 13 -3.32 -7.13 3.92
N HIS A 14 -3.22 -6.14 4.79
CA HIS A 14 -2.68 -6.32 6.13
C HIS A 14 -3.54 -7.25 7.01
N PHE A 15 -4.83 -6.95 7.12
CA PHE A 15 -5.73 -7.55 8.09
C PHE A 15 -6.48 -8.78 7.58
N ALA A 16 -6.65 -8.95 6.27
CA ALA A 16 -7.38 -10.09 5.71
C ALA A 16 -6.48 -11.05 4.92
N VAL A 17 -5.51 -10.51 4.17
CA VAL A 17 -4.65 -11.34 3.30
C VAL A 17 -3.47 -11.91 4.09
N PHE A 18 -2.54 -11.07 4.54
CA PHE A 18 -1.30 -11.52 5.18
C PHE A 18 -1.52 -12.17 6.53
N SER A 19 -2.49 -11.67 7.31
CA SER A 19 -2.87 -12.26 8.60
C SER A 19 -3.53 -13.65 8.47
N GLY A 20 -4.14 -13.95 7.31
CA GLY A 20 -4.81 -15.22 7.04
C GLY A 20 -3.86 -16.32 6.55
N TRP A 21 -2.69 -15.94 6.04
CA TRP A 21 -1.68 -16.86 5.50
C TRP A 21 -1.20 -17.95 6.48
N PRO A 22 -1.07 -17.72 7.79
CA PRO A 22 -0.72 -18.77 8.74
C PRO A 22 -1.74 -19.92 8.84
N ALA A 23 -3.00 -19.69 8.48
CA ALA A 23 -4.05 -20.70 8.51
C ALA A 23 -4.10 -21.56 7.23
N VAL A 24 -3.30 -21.23 6.21
CA VAL A 24 -3.30 -21.94 4.92
C VAL A 24 -2.32 -23.12 4.98
N GLY A 25 -2.77 -24.29 4.52
CA GLY A 25 -1.93 -25.48 4.40
C GLY A 25 -0.74 -25.27 3.46
N VAL A 26 0.40 -25.88 3.79
CA VAL A 26 1.67 -25.71 3.04
C VAL A 26 1.54 -26.09 1.57
N LYS A 27 0.72 -27.11 1.26
CA LYS A 27 0.53 -27.60 -0.12
C LYS A 27 -0.26 -26.60 -0.97
N GLU A 28 -1.25 -25.95 -0.38
CA GLU A 28 -2.16 -25.01 -1.03
C GLU A 28 -1.59 -23.59 -1.06
N PHE A 29 -0.64 -23.29 -0.18
CA PHE A 29 -0.12 -21.94 0.08
C PHE A 29 0.28 -21.19 -1.19
N ARG A 30 1.09 -21.81 -2.06
CA ARG A 30 1.59 -21.15 -3.27
C ARG A 30 0.46 -20.75 -4.22
N THR A 31 -0.57 -21.58 -4.34
CA THR A 31 -1.74 -21.31 -5.18
C THR A 31 -2.54 -20.15 -4.60
N VAL A 32 -2.83 -20.20 -3.30
CA VAL A 32 -3.56 -19.14 -2.59
C VAL A 32 -2.81 -17.81 -2.67
N GLN A 33 -1.52 -17.80 -2.36
CA GLN A 33 -0.68 -16.60 -2.41
C GLN A 33 -0.60 -16.01 -3.83
N THR A 34 -0.49 -16.85 -4.87
CA THR A 34 -0.43 -16.36 -6.26
C THR A 34 -1.77 -15.75 -6.67
N ALA A 35 -2.89 -16.39 -6.34
CA ALA A 35 -4.23 -15.87 -6.63
C ALA A 35 -4.50 -14.54 -5.90
N GLN A 36 -4.18 -14.47 -4.60
CA GLN A 36 -4.32 -13.25 -3.80
C GLN A 36 -3.35 -12.15 -4.25
N GLY A 37 -2.13 -12.50 -4.67
CA GLY A 37 -1.17 -11.55 -5.24
C GLY A 37 -1.68 -10.89 -6.52
N HIS A 38 -2.29 -11.66 -7.43
CA HIS A 38 -2.95 -11.08 -8.61
C HIS A 38 -4.14 -10.18 -8.22
N GLY A 39 -4.98 -10.64 -7.28
CA GLY A 39 -6.10 -9.86 -6.77
C GLY A 39 -5.65 -8.52 -6.16
N SER A 40 -4.63 -8.54 -5.30
CA SER A 40 -4.04 -7.33 -4.72
C SER A 40 -3.40 -6.42 -5.76
N GLY A 41 -2.75 -7.00 -6.78
CA GLY A 41 -2.22 -6.25 -7.92
C GLY A 41 -3.29 -5.38 -8.58
N ILE A 42 -4.46 -5.97 -8.85
CA ILE A 42 -5.59 -5.30 -9.51
C ILE A 42 -6.28 -4.32 -8.57
N VAL A 43 -6.60 -4.75 -7.34
CA VAL A 43 -7.44 -4.00 -6.40
C VAL A 43 -6.68 -2.91 -5.66
N TYR A 44 -5.36 -3.02 -5.51
CA TYR A 44 -4.59 -2.07 -4.72
C TYR A 44 -3.39 -1.48 -5.47
N VAL A 45 -2.55 -2.30 -6.10
CA VAL A 45 -1.30 -1.80 -6.71
C VAL A 45 -1.58 -0.89 -7.91
N VAL A 46 -2.50 -1.27 -8.80
CA VAL A 46 -2.90 -0.45 -9.96
C VAL A 46 -3.53 0.88 -9.50
N PRO A 47 -4.56 0.89 -8.62
CA PRO A 47 -5.13 2.13 -8.07
C PRO A 47 -4.10 3.00 -7.33
N LYS A 48 -3.19 2.42 -6.57
CA LYS A 48 -2.12 3.17 -5.88
C LYS A 48 -1.13 3.79 -6.87
N THR A 49 -0.85 3.13 -7.98
CA THR A 49 -0.02 3.69 -9.06
C THR A 49 -0.72 4.90 -9.69
N LEU A 50 -2.01 4.77 -9.99
CA LEU A 50 -2.83 5.88 -10.49
C LEU A 50 -2.90 7.04 -9.50
N LEU A 51 -3.05 6.75 -8.20
CA LEU A 51 -3.02 7.75 -7.13
C LEU A 51 -1.69 8.51 -7.08
N THR A 52 -0.57 7.78 -7.22
CA THR A 52 0.77 8.38 -7.23
C THR A 52 0.92 9.31 -8.44
N ALA A 53 0.50 8.85 -9.62
CA ALA A 53 0.51 9.66 -10.84
C ALA A 53 -0.37 10.92 -10.70
N LEU A 54 -1.58 10.78 -10.13
CA LEU A 54 -2.48 11.90 -9.90
C LEU A 54 -1.84 12.96 -8.99
N VAL A 55 -1.21 12.56 -7.88
CA VAL A 55 -0.53 13.51 -6.98
C VAL A 55 0.61 14.24 -7.69
N VAL A 56 1.37 13.55 -8.54
CA VAL A 56 2.45 14.18 -9.34
C VAL A 56 1.87 15.18 -10.35
N VAL A 57 0.78 14.83 -11.03
CA VAL A 57 0.10 15.73 -11.97
C VAL A 57 -0.44 16.96 -11.23
N MET A 58 -1.05 16.77 -10.06
CA MET A 58 -1.52 17.88 -9.23
C MET A 58 -0.37 18.78 -8.79
N LEU A 59 0.80 18.25 -8.42
CA LEU A 59 1.97 19.07 -8.10
C LEU A 59 2.54 19.83 -9.31
N ALA A 60 2.43 19.26 -10.52
CA ALA A 60 2.97 19.87 -11.73
C ALA A 60 2.08 20.99 -12.31
N GLY A 61 0.79 20.98 -11.99
CA GLY A 61 -0.19 21.92 -12.53
C GLY A 61 -1.24 22.35 -11.50
N ALA A 62 -0.86 22.43 -10.23
CA ALA A 62 -1.77 22.73 -9.14
C ALA A 62 -2.55 24.00 -9.46
N PRO A 63 -3.90 23.97 -9.41
CA PRO A 63 -4.68 25.20 -9.41
C PRO A 63 -4.29 26.00 -8.17
N ASP A 64 -4.16 27.34 -8.28
CA ASP A 64 -3.79 28.25 -7.17
C ASP A 64 -4.64 28.05 -5.89
N ALA A 65 -5.80 27.41 -6.02
CA ALA A 65 -6.69 27.05 -4.93
C ALA A 65 -6.18 25.95 -4.00
N VAL A 66 -5.29 25.04 -4.43
CA VAL A 66 -4.84 23.89 -3.60
C VAL A 66 -3.46 24.18 -3.01
N PRO A 67 -3.29 24.13 -1.67
CA PRO A 67 -1.97 24.31 -1.08
C PRO A 67 -1.01 23.18 -1.49
N ASP A 68 0.25 23.53 -1.79
CA ASP A 68 1.25 22.57 -2.30
C ASP A 68 1.84 21.66 -1.20
N TRP A 69 1.96 22.17 0.02
CA TRP A 69 2.65 21.46 1.10
C TRP A 69 2.03 20.09 1.46
N PRO A 70 0.69 19.90 1.52
CA PRO A 70 0.11 18.59 1.81
C PRO A 70 0.24 17.66 0.60
N LEU A 71 0.33 18.18 -0.63
CA LEU A 71 0.60 17.37 -1.82
C LEU A 71 2.03 16.80 -1.77
N TRP A 72 3.02 17.62 -1.42
CA TRP A 72 4.40 17.16 -1.21
C TRP A 72 4.52 16.17 -0.06
N ALA A 73 3.89 16.46 1.09
CA ALA A 73 3.89 15.56 2.24
C ALA A 73 3.18 14.23 1.92
N GLY A 74 2.05 14.30 1.20
CA GLY A 74 1.32 13.14 0.70
C GLY A 74 2.13 12.30 -0.29
N LEU A 75 2.91 12.94 -1.17
CA LEU A 75 3.82 12.26 -2.10
C LEU A 75 4.99 11.58 -1.38
N ALA A 76 5.56 12.25 -0.38
CA ALA A 76 6.62 11.67 0.45
C ALA A 76 6.12 10.42 1.18
N ALA A 77 4.90 10.45 1.73
CA ALA A 77 4.26 9.29 2.36
C ALA A 77 3.98 8.15 1.35
N LEU A 78 3.48 8.45 0.14
CA LEU A 78 3.33 7.45 -0.92
C LEU A 78 4.67 6.82 -1.32
N THR A 79 5.72 7.65 -1.42
CA THR A 79 7.07 7.20 -1.74
C THR A 79 7.60 6.27 -0.66
N ALA A 80 7.45 6.61 0.62
CA ALA A 80 7.81 5.73 1.73
C ALA A 80 7.04 4.38 1.68
N SER A 81 5.75 4.42 1.33
CA SER A 81 4.93 3.22 1.14
C SER A 81 5.44 2.34 -0.02
N TRP A 82 5.86 2.93 -1.14
CA TRP A 82 6.47 2.21 -2.28
C TRP A 82 7.84 1.64 -1.96
N VAL A 83 8.71 2.42 -1.31
CA VAL A 83 10.05 1.99 -0.91
C VAL A 83 9.97 0.83 0.08
N SER A 84 9.08 0.91 1.09
CA SER A 84 8.81 -0.19 2.02
C SER A 84 8.42 -1.46 1.25
N PHE A 85 7.48 -1.34 0.30
CA PHE A 85 7.04 -2.47 -0.51
C PHE A 85 8.19 -3.11 -1.31
N ALA A 86 8.93 -2.30 -2.06
CA ALA A 86 9.98 -2.79 -2.93
C ALA A 86 11.14 -3.43 -2.17
N LEU A 87 11.53 -2.85 -1.02
CA LEU A 87 12.71 -3.29 -0.27
C LEU A 87 12.41 -4.34 0.81
N ILE A 88 11.18 -4.39 1.33
CA ILE A 88 10.85 -5.24 2.48
C ILE A 88 9.79 -6.28 2.10
N GLN A 89 8.60 -5.84 1.68
CA GLN A 89 7.49 -6.78 1.47
C GLN A 89 7.74 -7.69 0.27
N LEU A 90 8.19 -7.16 -0.87
CA LEU A 90 8.40 -7.95 -2.08
C LEU A 90 9.44 -9.07 -1.89
N PRO A 91 10.64 -8.83 -1.32
CA PRO A 91 11.61 -9.91 -1.05
C PRO A 91 11.06 -10.97 -0.09
N ILE A 92 10.36 -10.55 0.98
CA ILE A 92 9.77 -11.48 1.95
C ILE A 92 8.69 -12.33 1.28
N GLN A 93 7.80 -11.74 0.49
CA GLN A 93 6.76 -12.48 -0.22
C GLN A 93 7.32 -13.47 -1.24
N LEU A 94 8.39 -13.12 -1.95
CA LEU A 94 9.08 -14.03 -2.87
C LEU A 94 9.74 -15.20 -2.13
N HIS A 95 10.26 -14.96 -0.93
CA HIS A 95 10.79 -16.02 -0.07
C HIS A 95 9.66 -16.96 0.40
N ILE A 96 8.60 -16.40 0.99
CA ILE A 96 7.43 -17.16 1.47
C ILE A 96 6.82 -17.99 0.33
N ARG A 97 6.78 -17.47 -0.90
CA ARG A 97 6.26 -18.20 -2.07
C ARG A 97 7.00 -19.51 -2.37
N LYS A 98 8.28 -19.58 -1.99
CA LYS A 98 9.13 -20.75 -2.20
C LYS A 98 9.13 -21.69 -1.00
N THR A 99 9.04 -21.15 0.22
CA THR A 99 9.27 -21.91 1.46
C THR A 99 8.03 -22.15 2.30
N ALA A 100 6.95 -21.39 2.09
CA ALA A 100 5.80 -21.30 3.00
C ALA A 100 6.21 -21.06 4.47
N ASP A 101 7.33 -20.35 4.68
CA ASP A 101 7.89 -20.11 6.01
C ASP A 101 6.99 -19.21 6.85
N GLN A 102 6.50 -19.78 7.95
CA GLN A 102 5.64 -19.10 8.92
C GLN A 102 6.34 -17.94 9.63
N ALA A 103 7.63 -18.07 9.93
CA ALA A 103 8.38 -16.98 10.55
C ALA A 103 8.51 -15.77 9.61
N ALA A 104 8.73 -16.02 8.31
CA ALA A 104 8.72 -14.99 7.30
C ALA A 104 7.33 -14.32 7.15
N ILE A 105 6.23 -15.07 7.26
CA ILE A 105 4.86 -14.51 7.25
C ILE A 105 4.64 -13.56 8.44
N VAL A 106 5.03 -13.96 9.65
CA VAL A 106 4.94 -13.09 10.85
C VAL A 106 5.79 -11.83 10.68
N ARG A 107 7.01 -11.98 10.13
CA ARG A 107 7.88 -10.83 9.82
C ARG A 107 7.25 -9.91 8.75
N LEU A 108 6.58 -10.48 7.74
CA LEU A 108 5.86 -9.70 6.73
C LEU A 108 4.79 -8.82 7.40
N VAL A 109 3.90 -9.42 8.19
CA VAL A 109 2.82 -8.70 8.89
C VAL A 109 3.39 -7.60 9.79
N ARG A 110 4.43 -7.91 10.58
CA ARG A 110 5.05 -6.91 11.47
C ARG A 110 5.63 -5.73 10.71
N THR A 111 6.30 -5.98 9.59
CA THR A 111 6.94 -4.92 8.79
C THR A 111 5.97 -4.17 7.89
N ASP A 112 4.83 -4.77 7.55
CA ASP A 112 3.79 -4.15 6.73
C ASP A 112 3.14 -2.93 7.41
N TRP A 113 3.22 -2.83 8.73
CA TRP A 113 2.79 -1.63 9.48
C TRP A 113 3.45 -0.34 9.00
N ILE A 114 4.68 -0.40 8.47
CA ILE A 114 5.34 0.76 7.85
C ILE A 114 4.50 1.28 6.67
N ARG A 115 4.00 0.37 5.85
CA ARG A 115 3.20 0.67 4.67
C ARG A 115 1.81 1.18 5.06
N VAL A 116 1.21 0.60 6.10
CA VAL A 116 -0.07 1.07 6.67
C VAL A 116 0.07 2.49 7.21
N ALA A 117 1.07 2.76 8.06
CA ALA A 117 1.31 4.08 8.61
C ALA A 117 1.55 5.13 7.51
N ALA A 118 2.33 4.79 6.48
CA ALA A 118 2.56 5.65 5.33
C ALA A 118 1.28 5.94 4.54
N MET A 119 0.40 4.94 4.33
CA MET A 119 -0.89 5.15 3.66
C MET A 119 -1.86 5.99 4.49
N VAL A 120 -1.88 5.80 5.81
CA VAL A 120 -2.68 6.64 6.73
C VAL A 120 -2.20 8.09 6.69
N ALA A 121 -0.87 8.31 6.74
CA ALA A 121 -0.29 9.64 6.63
C ALA A 121 -0.65 10.31 5.29
N HIS A 122 -0.48 9.58 4.17
CA HIS A 122 -0.90 10.08 2.86
C HIS A 122 -2.39 10.47 2.83
N PHE A 123 -3.27 9.62 3.37
CA PHE A 123 -4.70 9.92 3.42
C PHE A 123 -5.01 11.17 4.24
N ALA A 124 -4.35 11.35 5.40
CA ALA A 124 -4.49 12.55 6.21
C ALA A 124 -4.09 13.81 5.43
N PHE A 125 -2.94 13.80 4.74
CA PHE A 125 -2.52 14.93 3.92
C PHE A 125 -3.45 15.20 2.73
N ALA A 126 -4.00 14.15 2.11
CA ALA A 126 -5.00 14.31 1.06
C ALA A 126 -6.28 14.99 1.58
N VAL A 127 -6.74 14.64 2.79
CA VAL A 127 -7.85 15.33 3.44
C VAL A 127 -7.50 16.79 3.73
N THR A 128 -6.28 17.08 4.21
CA THR A 128 -5.83 18.45 4.45
C THR A 128 -5.76 19.28 3.17
N ALA A 129 -5.28 18.72 2.05
CA ALA A 129 -5.27 19.40 0.76
C ALA A 129 -6.68 19.77 0.29
N ILE A 130 -7.64 18.86 0.46
CA ILE A 130 -9.05 19.10 0.07
C ILE A 130 -9.69 20.16 0.99
N ALA A 131 -9.47 20.08 2.30
CA ALA A 131 -10.04 21.02 3.26
C ALA A 131 -9.45 22.44 3.13
N GLY A 132 -8.22 22.55 2.65
CA GLY A 132 -7.55 23.83 2.39
C GLY A 132 -7.78 24.39 0.99
N ALA A 133 -8.52 23.68 0.13
CA ALA A 133 -8.86 24.19 -1.20
C ALA A 133 -10.07 25.13 -1.11
N SER A 134 -9.85 26.43 -1.29
CA SER A 134 -10.86 27.49 -1.16
C SER A 134 -10.83 28.47 -2.33
#